data_AF-A0A926ABH4-F1
#
_entry.id   AF-A0A926ABH4-F1
#
_cell.length_a   1.000
_cell.length_b   1.000
_cell.length_c   1.000
_cell.angle_alpha   90.00
_cell.angle_beta   90.00
_cell.angle_gamma   90.00
#
_symmetry.space_group_name_H-M   'P 1'
#
loop_
_entity.id
_entity.type
_entity.pdbx_description
1 polymer ?
#
loop_
_entity_poly.entity_id
_entity_poly.type
_entity_poly.pdbx_seq_one_letter_code
_entity_poly.pdbx_strand_id
1 'polypeptide(L)'
;LGAIVDDIAIYKTVAETEDRTGSAARLLEAGADWITFTSSSTVEHFHARFDLPKLLEQFPKAKLASIGPETSKAIRALNLEPTIEAKEHTLDGLVATLLKAEV
;
A
#
# COMPACT_ATOMS: atom_id res chain seq x y z
N LEU A 1 19.36 -32.19 -10.65
CA LEU A 1 18.09 -32.07 -11.39
C LEU A 1 17.89 -30.62 -11.77
N GLY A 2 17.40 -30.34 -12.97
CA GLY A 2 17.05 -29.00 -13.46
C GLY A 2 15.83 -29.08 -14.35
N ALA A 3 15.05 -28.01 -14.40
CA ALA A 3 13.91 -27.84 -15.29
C ALA A 3 14.24 -26.75 -16.33
N ILE A 4 13.67 -26.88 -17.52
CA ILE A 4 13.62 -25.79 -18.50
C ILE A 4 12.36 -24.98 -18.17
N VAL A 5 12.53 -23.67 -17.95
CA VAL A 5 11.45 -22.75 -17.58
C VAL A 5 11.43 -21.62 -18.60
N ASP A 6 10.31 -21.47 -19.30
CA ASP A 6 10.03 -20.35 -20.19
C ASP A 6 9.01 -19.43 -19.52
N ASP A 7 9.38 -18.17 -19.28
CA ASP A 7 8.49 -17.14 -18.73
C ASP A 7 7.88 -16.31 -19.87
N ILE A 8 6.55 -16.34 -19.98
CA ILE A 8 5.79 -15.62 -21.01
C ILE A 8 4.84 -14.63 -20.32
N ALA A 9 5.25 -13.37 -20.27
CA ALA A 9 4.44 -12.31 -19.68
C ALA A 9 3.17 -12.03 -20.49
N ILE A 10 1.99 -12.30 -19.90
CA ILE A 10 0.68 -12.08 -20.52
C ILE A 10 0.00 -10.76 -20.11
N TYR A 11 0.52 -10.08 -19.07
CA TYR A 11 0.06 -8.75 -18.65
C TYR A 11 1.18 -7.98 -17.96
N LYS A 12 0.95 -6.68 -17.73
CA LYS A 12 1.85 -5.79 -17.00
C LYS A 12 1.07 -4.92 -16.03
N THR A 13 1.57 -4.78 -14.81
CA THR A 13 1.10 -3.79 -13.85
C THR A 13 1.52 -2.39 -14.30
N VAL A 14 0.56 -1.47 -14.35
CA VAL A 14 0.80 -0.05 -14.65
C VAL A 14 0.19 0.82 -13.56
N ALA A 15 0.75 2.01 -13.37
CA ALA A 15 0.22 2.97 -12.41
C ALA A 15 -1.16 3.49 -12.85
N GLU A 16 -2.09 3.57 -11.91
CA GLU A 16 -3.35 4.28 -12.12
C GLU A 16 -3.10 5.80 -11.97
N THR A 17 -3.43 6.57 -13.00
CA THR A 17 -3.12 8.01 -13.07
C THR A 17 -4.38 8.87 -13.22
N GLU A 18 -5.51 8.29 -13.58
CA GLU A 18 -6.77 9.02 -13.74
C GLU A 18 -7.45 9.25 -12.37
N ASP A 19 -8.31 10.26 -12.28
CA ASP A 19 -9.18 10.50 -11.12
C ASP A 19 -10.66 10.48 -11.51
N ARG A 20 -11.10 9.36 -12.08
CA ARG A 20 -12.44 9.24 -12.67
C ARG A 20 -13.58 9.44 -11.65
N THR A 21 -13.32 9.17 -10.37
CA THR A 21 -14.32 9.24 -9.28
C THR A 21 -14.11 10.43 -8.34
N GLY A 22 -13.11 11.29 -8.59
CA GLY A 22 -12.73 12.38 -7.69
C GLY A 22 -12.11 11.90 -6.36
N SER A 23 -11.73 10.64 -6.26
CA SER A 23 -11.18 10.05 -5.03
C SER A 23 -9.76 10.54 -4.75
N ALA A 24 -8.97 10.80 -5.80
CA ALA A 24 -7.62 11.34 -5.64
C ALA A 24 -7.68 12.78 -5.11
N ALA A 25 -8.54 13.62 -5.69
CA ALA A 25 -8.78 14.98 -5.19
C ALA A 25 -9.28 14.96 -3.74
N ARG A 26 -10.25 14.10 -3.41
CA ARG A 26 -10.77 13.97 -2.04
C ARG A 26 -9.70 13.55 -1.04
N LEU A 27 -8.83 12.61 -1.40
CA LEU A 27 -7.73 12.18 -0.54
C LEU A 27 -6.77 13.34 -0.25
N LEU A 28 -6.44 14.16 -1.25
CA LEU A 28 -5.54 15.31 -1.08
C LEU A 28 -6.17 16.43 -0.23
N GLU A 29 -7.49 16.58 -0.27
CA GLU A 29 -8.23 17.58 0.49
C GLU A 29 -8.49 17.13 1.94
N ALA A 30 -9.01 15.92 2.12
CA ALA A 30 -9.56 15.45 3.40
C ALA A 30 -8.70 14.37 4.09
N GLY A 31 -7.75 13.77 3.39
CA GLY A 31 -6.91 12.69 3.91
C GLY A 31 -7.66 11.36 4.06
N ALA A 32 -7.07 10.46 4.84
CA ALA A 32 -7.65 9.18 5.24
C ALA A 32 -7.14 8.80 6.64
N ASP A 33 -7.95 8.08 7.42
CA ASP A 33 -7.52 7.54 8.71
C ASP A 33 -6.54 6.37 8.53
N TRP A 34 -6.76 5.57 7.50
CA TRP A 34 -5.92 4.42 7.14
C TRP A 34 -5.61 4.40 5.65
N ILE A 35 -4.36 4.07 5.32
CA ILE A 35 -3.91 3.73 3.98
C ILE A 35 -3.38 2.30 4.04
N THR A 36 -3.99 1.41 3.26
CA THR A 36 -3.67 -0.02 3.28
C THR A 36 -3.06 -0.46 1.96
N PHE A 37 -1.97 -1.22 2.02
CA PHE A 37 -1.25 -1.73 0.86
C PHE A 37 -1.23 -3.26 0.84
N THR A 38 -1.52 -3.82 -0.33
CA THR A 38 -1.57 -5.27 -0.56
C THR A 38 -0.44 -5.78 -1.46
N SER A 39 0.43 -4.89 -1.94
CA SER A 39 1.67 -5.25 -2.63
C SER A 39 2.70 -4.13 -2.59
N SER A 40 3.97 -4.46 -2.75
CA SER A 40 5.06 -3.48 -2.88
C SER A 40 4.82 -2.50 -4.04
N SER A 41 4.35 -3.01 -5.20
CA SER A 41 4.05 -2.16 -6.36
C SER A 41 2.96 -1.11 -6.08
N THR A 42 2.00 -1.42 -5.20
CA THR A 42 0.98 -0.42 -4.81
C THR A 42 1.56 0.69 -3.94
N VAL A 43 2.56 0.40 -3.10
CA VAL A 43 3.28 1.42 -2.32
C VAL A 43 4.05 2.35 -3.26
N GLU A 44 4.81 1.79 -4.19
CA GLU A 44 5.62 2.53 -5.15
C GLU A 44 4.78 3.45 -6.04
N HIS A 45 3.72 2.92 -6.65
CA HIS A 45 2.83 3.71 -7.51
C HIS A 45 2.05 4.77 -6.73
N PHE A 46 1.61 4.46 -5.51
CA PHE A 46 0.91 5.44 -4.67
C PHE A 46 1.85 6.56 -4.24
N HIS A 47 3.07 6.24 -3.83
CA HIS A 47 4.09 7.24 -3.51
C HIS A 47 4.41 8.12 -4.71
N ALA A 48 4.62 7.54 -5.90
CA ALA A 48 4.89 8.30 -7.11
C ALA A 48 3.74 9.28 -7.46
N ARG A 49 2.49 8.92 -7.15
CA ARG A 49 1.32 9.74 -7.45
C ARG A 49 1.04 10.81 -6.40
N PHE A 50 1.20 10.51 -5.12
CA PHE A 50 0.72 11.36 -4.02
C PHE A 50 1.81 11.88 -3.09
N ASP A 51 3.06 11.44 -3.28
CA ASP A 51 4.17 11.69 -2.35
C ASP A 51 3.79 11.27 -0.93
N LEU A 52 3.75 9.95 -0.70
CA LEU A 52 3.26 9.37 0.55
C LEU A 52 3.86 10.00 1.82
N PRO A 53 5.18 10.24 1.96
CA PRO A 53 5.73 10.95 3.10
C PRO A 53 5.09 12.33 3.33
N LYS A 54 5.00 13.15 2.28
CA LYS A 54 4.37 14.48 2.34
C LYS A 54 2.89 14.41 2.68
N LEU A 55 2.18 13.40 2.16
CA LEU A 55 0.77 13.18 2.49
C LEU A 55 0.59 12.87 3.98
N LEU A 56 1.48 12.07 4.58
CA LEU A 56 1.45 11.78 6.02
C LEU A 56 1.85 12.98 6.88
N GLU A 57 2.74 13.86 6.40
CA GLU A 57 3.02 15.14 7.06
C GLU A 57 1.78 16.05 7.09
N GLN A 58 1.01 16.08 5.98
CA GLN A 58 -0.24 16.83 5.90
C GLN A 58 -1.35 16.22 6.80
N PHE A 59 -1.41 14.89 6.88
CA PHE A 59 -2.40 14.15 7.65
C PHE A 59 -1.73 13.25 8.70
N PRO A 60 -1.20 13.82 9.80
CA PRO A 60 -0.35 13.09 10.75
C PRO A 60 -1.09 12.00 11.56
N LYS A 61 -2.42 11.93 11.46
CA LYS A 61 -3.24 10.87 12.07
C LYS A 61 -3.42 9.65 11.16
N ALA A 62 -3.09 9.78 9.88
CA ALA A 62 -3.19 8.69 8.92
C ALA A 62 -2.23 7.56 9.30
N LYS A 63 -2.75 6.33 9.32
CA LYS A 63 -1.99 5.12 9.66
C LYS A 63 -1.74 4.29 8.42
N LEU A 64 -0.65 3.55 8.43
CA LEU A 64 -0.28 2.65 7.34
C LEU A 64 -0.51 1.19 7.74
N ALA A 65 -1.15 0.41 6.86
CA ALA A 65 -1.28 -1.03 7.00
C ALA A 65 -0.66 -1.75 5.80
N SER A 66 0.06 -2.84 6.05
CA SER A 66 0.63 -3.70 5.02
C SER A 66 0.10 -5.13 5.14
N ILE A 67 -0.10 -5.80 3.99
CA ILE A 67 -0.53 -7.21 3.96
C ILE A 67 0.60 -8.19 4.34
N GLY A 68 1.86 -7.76 4.35
CA GLY A 68 2.99 -8.65 4.62
C GLY A 68 4.36 -8.01 4.38
N PRO A 69 5.45 -8.78 4.59
CA PRO A 69 6.80 -8.27 4.79
C PRO A 69 7.38 -7.56 3.57
N GLU A 70 7.12 -8.06 2.35
CA GLU A 70 7.59 -7.39 1.13
C GLU A 70 6.92 -6.02 0.92
N THR A 71 5.65 -5.90 1.32
CA THR A 71 4.93 -4.62 1.28
C THR A 71 5.46 -3.67 2.35
N SER A 72 5.69 -4.17 3.57
CA SER A 72 6.32 -3.39 4.64
C SER A 72 7.71 -2.91 4.28
N LYS A 73 8.51 -3.73 3.59
CA LYS A 73 9.83 -3.36 3.10
C LYS A 73 9.77 -2.20 2.12
N ALA A 74 8.77 -2.19 1.21
CA ALA A 74 8.55 -1.07 0.30
C ALA A 74 8.16 0.21 1.03
N ILE A 75 7.34 0.13 2.08
CA ILE A 75 7.01 1.28 2.94
C ILE A 75 8.29 1.83 3.62
N ARG A 76 9.12 0.93 4.18
CA ARG A 76 10.39 1.30 4.82
C ARG A 76 11.41 1.90 3.88
N ALA A 77 11.40 1.50 2.61
CA ALA A 77 12.26 2.11 1.59
C ALA A 77 11.95 3.61 1.36
N LEU A 78 10.76 4.07 1.77
CA LEU A 78 10.37 5.48 1.76
C LEU A 78 10.69 6.21 3.09
N ASN A 79 11.46 5.57 3.98
CA ASN A 79 11.73 6.03 5.35
C ASN A 79 10.46 6.19 6.21
N LEU A 80 9.44 5.37 5.94
CA LEU A 80 8.20 5.29 6.71
C LEU A 80 8.11 3.96 7.43
N GLU A 81 7.36 3.88 8.52
CA GLU A 81 7.06 2.61 9.19
C GLU A 81 5.57 2.27 9.06
N PRO A 82 5.21 1.03 8.66
CA PRO A 82 3.82 0.60 8.73
C PRO A 82 3.37 0.62 10.19
N THR A 83 2.21 1.21 10.45
CA THR A 83 1.58 1.16 11.78
C THR A 83 1.24 -0.28 12.14
N ILE A 84 0.86 -1.08 11.15
CA ILE A 84 0.60 -2.50 11.35
C ILE A 84 0.93 -3.33 10.11
N GLU A 85 1.44 -4.54 10.34
CA GLU A 85 1.67 -5.56 9.31
C GLU A 85 0.77 -6.77 9.63
N ALA A 86 0.04 -7.27 8.63
CA ALA A 86 -0.81 -8.43 8.79
C ALA A 86 0.03 -9.68 9.09
N LYS A 87 -0.35 -10.43 10.13
CA LYS A 87 0.34 -11.68 10.51
C LYS A 87 0.12 -12.80 9.49
N GLU A 88 -1.07 -12.85 8.93
CA GLU A 88 -1.41 -13.75 7.84
C GLU A 88 -1.48 -12.92 6.57
N HIS A 89 -0.72 -13.29 5.54
CA HIS A 89 -0.60 -12.53 4.29
C HIS A 89 -1.79 -12.78 3.35
N THR A 90 -2.99 -12.64 3.90
CA THR A 90 -4.28 -12.83 3.25
C THR A 90 -5.15 -11.60 3.50
N LEU A 91 -6.23 -11.45 2.72
CA LEU A 91 -7.19 -10.38 2.95
C LEU A 91 -7.83 -10.49 4.34
N ASP A 92 -8.19 -11.71 4.76
CA ASP A 92 -8.77 -11.95 6.09
C ASP A 92 -7.79 -11.59 7.21
N GLY A 93 -6.51 -11.94 7.04
CA GLY A 93 -5.45 -11.58 7.97
C GLY A 93 -5.26 -10.07 8.11
N LEU A 94 -5.34 -9.34 7.00
CA LEU A 94 -5.26 -7.89 6.97
C LEU A 94 -6.47 -7.24 7.65
N VAL A 95 -7.70 -7.69 7.35
CA VAL A 95 -8.93 -7.20 7.99
C VAL A 95 -8.90 -7.46 9.50
N ALA A 96 -8.55 -8.67 9.93
CA ALA A 96 -8.46 -9.03 11.35
C ALA A 96 -7.41 -8.19 12.10
N THR A 97 -6.39 -7.73 11.39
CA THR A 97 -5.31 -6.89 11.93
C THR A 97 -5.76 -5.44 12.09
N LEU A 98 -6.46 -4.88 11.10
CA LEU A 98 -7.06 -3.55 11.17
C LEU A 98 -8.07 -3.44 12.32
N LEU A 99 -8.97 -4.42 12.46
CA LEU A 99 -9.98 -4.45 13.53
C LEU A 99 -9.37 -4.46 14.94
N LYS A 100 -8.18 -5.02 15.12
CA LYS A 100 -7.47 -5.02 16.41
C LYS A 100 -6.78 -3.70 16.72
N ALA A 101 -6.50 -2.88 15.70
CA ALA A 101 -5.78 -1.61 15.83
C ALA A 101 -6.72 -0.40 16.07
N GLU A 102 -8.03 -0.61 15.99
CA GLU A 102 -9.07 0.37 16.31
C GLU A 102 -9.58 0.29 17.76
N VAL A 103 -9.08 -0.66 18.55
CA VAL A 103 -9.36 -0.83 19.99
C VAL A 103 -8.25 -0.20 20.81
#